data_AF-A0A959P4L2-F1
#
_entry.id   AF-A0A959P4L2-F1
#
_cell.length_a   1.000
_cell.length_b   1.000
_cell.length_c   1.000
_cell.angle_alpha   90.00
_cell.angle_beta   90.00
_cell.angle_gamma   90.00
#
_symmetry.space_group_name_H-M   'P 1'
#
loop_
_entity.id
_entity.type
_entity.pdbx_description
1 polymer ?
#
loop_
_entity_poly.entity_id
_entity_poly.type
_entity_poly.pdbx_seq_one_letter_code
_entity_poly.pdbx_strand_id
1 'polypeptide(L)' 'LVFNNTPLKEIAEELERFYNTKVIVDNNELVGYNLTGSFNNEKIDSVLTKICLALNLNYVENNNIYSITK' A
#
# COMPACT_ATOMS: atom_id res chain seq x y z
N LEU A 1 -2.65 -11.74 -2.31
CA LEU A 1 -3.51 -10.53 -2.24
C LEU A 1 -3.86 -10.15 -3.66
N VAL A 2 -5.15 -10.00 -3.97
CA VAL A 2 -5.61 -9.64 -5.32
C VAL A 2 -6.53 -8.44 -5.19
N PHE A 3 -6.14 -7.33 -5.80
CA PHE A 3 -6.86 -6.07 -5.77
C PHE A 3 -7.41 -5.78 -7.16
N ASN A 4 -8.67 -5.38 -7.24
CA ASN A 4 -9.32 -5.05 -8.49
C ASN A 4 -10.07 -3.73 -8.32
N ASN A 5 -9.50 -2.67 -8.86
CA ASN A 5 -9.96 -1.30 -8.69
C ASN A 5 -10.17 -0.95 -7.21
N THR A 6 -9.29 -1.46 -6.35
CA THR A 6 -9.42 -1.33 -4.90
C THR A 6 -8.79 -0.02 -4.46
N PRO A 7 -9.45 0.79 -3.60
CA PRO A 7 -8.89 2.03 -3.12
C PRO A 7 -7.67 1.77 -2.21
N LEU A 8 -6.67 2.64 -2.29
CA LEU A 8 -5.40 2.51 -1.56
C LEU A 8 -5.60 2.37 -0.05
N LYS A 9 -6.65 3.00 0.49
CA LYS A 9 -7.03 2.85 1.91
C LYS A 9 -7.37 1.40 2.25
N GLU A 10 -8.21 0.74 1.46
CA GLU A 10 -8.55 -0.67 1.71
C GLU A 10 -7.35 -1.58 1.48
N ILE A 11 -6.52 -1.28 0.47
CA ILE A 11 -5.26 -2.00 0.26
C ILE A 11 -4.37 -1.88 1.50
N ALA A 12 -4.21 -0.68 2.06
CA ALA A 12 -3.43 -0.45 3.28
C ALA A 12 -3.98 -1.27 4.45
N GLU A 13 -5.29 -1.22 4.72
CA GLU A 13 -5.92 -1.99 5.80
C GLU A 13 -5.75 -3.52 5.61
N GLU A 14 -5.83 -4.01 4.37
CA GLU A 14 -5.64 -5.42 4.05
C GLU A 14 -4.17 -5.84 4.23
N LEU A 15 -3.22 -4.98 3.85
CA LEU A 15 -1.79 -5.18 4.07
C LEU A 15 -1.45 -5.19 5.56
N GLU A 16 -2.01 -4.27 6.35
CA GLU A 16 -1.81 -4.22 7.80
C GLU A 16 -2.24 -5.53 8.47
N ARG A 17 -3.39 -6.07 8.08
CA ARG A 17 -3.93 -7.33 8.60
C ARG A 17 -3.13 -8.55 8.16
N PHE A 18 -2.70 -8.59 6.90
CA PHE A 18 -2.01 -9.76 6.35
C PHE A 18 -0.55 -9.86 6.82
N TYR A 19 0.14 -8.72 6.92
CA TYR A 19 1.56 -8.66 7.29
C TYR A 19 1.80 -8.24 8.74
N ASN A 20 0.75 -7.98 9.52
CA ASN A 20 0.81 -7.55 10.92
C ASN A 20 1.73 -6.32 11.09
N THR A 21 1.52 -5.33 10.24
CA THR A 21 2.31 -4.09 10.13
C THR A 21 1.37 -2.89 10.12
N LYS A 22 1.91 -1.68 10.22
CA LYS A 22 1.11 -0.46 10.21
C LYS A 22 1.35 0.31 8.92
N VAL A 23 0.29 0.66 8.19
CA VAL A 23 0.38 1.38 6.91
C VAL A 23 -0.41 2.68 7.04
N ILE A 24 0.31 3.80 7.08
CA ILE A 24 -0.24 5.14 7.24
C ILE A 24 -0.31 5.80 5.86
N VAL A 25 -1.51 6.15 5.44
CA VAL A 25 -1.76 6.91 4.22
C VAL A 25 -2.11 8.34 4.63
N ASP A 26 -1.11 9.23 4.66
CA ASP A 26 -1.21 10.54 5.33
C ASP A 26 -1.91 11.62 4.48
N ASN A 27 -2.47 11.27 3.32
CA ASN A 27 -3.10 12.24 2.43
C ASN A 27 -4.51 11.83 2.05
N ASN A 28 -5.49 12.70 2.33
CA ASN A 28 -6.86 12.57 1.85
C ASN A 28 -6.95 12.46 0.32
N GLU A 29 -5.98 13.03 -0.41
CA GLU A 29 -5.89 12.90 -1.87
C GLU A 29 -5.51 11.49 -2.34
N LEU A 30 -4.79 10.72 -1.51
CA LEU A 30 -4.37 9.35 -1.82
C LEU A 30 -5.49 8.32 -1.58
N VAL A 31 -6.52 8.69 -0.82
CA VAL A 31 -7.68 7.84 -0.53
C VAL A 31 -8.47 7.50 -1.81
N GLY A 32 -8.42 8.38 -2.81
CA GLY A 32 -9.07 8.19 -4.11
C GLY A 32 -8.24 7.45 -5.16
N TYR A 33 -7.04 6.98 -4.82
CA TYR A 33 -6.23 6.21 -5.76
C TYR A 33 -6.65 4.75 -5.74
N ASN A 34 -7.01 4.22 -6.90
CA ASN A 34 -7.38 2.82 -7.07
C ASN A 34 -6.23 2.06 -7.73
N LEU A 35 -5.99 0.83 -7.28
CA LEU A 35 -5.03 -0.06 -7.89
C LEU A 35 -5.69 -1.39 -8.25
N THR A 36 -5.32 -1.90 -9.42
CA THR A 36 -5.58 -3.27 -9.83
C THR A 36 -4.25 -4.00 -9.91
N GLY A 37 -4.09 -5.05 -9.12
CA GLY A 37 -2.83 -5.79 -9.05
C GLY A 37 -2.98 -7.08 -8.26
N SER A 38 -2.21 -8.08 -8.65
CA SER A 38 -2.16 -9.37 -7.98
C SER A 38 -0.77 -9.57 -7.41
N PHE A 39 -0.69 -9.76 -6.09
CA PHE A 39 0.54 -9.97 -5.35
C PHE A 39 0.53 -11.38 -4.74
N ASN A 40 1.44 -12.22 -5.20
CA ASN A 40 1.51 -13.63 -4.81
C ASN A 40 2.74 -13.89 -3.92
N ASN A 41 2.49 -14.14 -2.64
CA ASN A 41 3.52 -14.55 -1.67
C ASN A 41 4.72 -13.59 -1.56
N GLU A 42 4.52 -12.32 -1.93
CA GLU A 42 5.55 -11.28 -1.86
C GLU A 42 5.61 -10.69 -0.45
N LYS A 43 6.74 -10.08 -0.09
CA LYS A 43 6.84 -9.29 1.14
C LYS A 43 6.14 -7.95 0.95
N ILE A 44 5.64 -7.37 2.04
CA ILE A 44 4.98 -6.06 1.98
C ILE A 44 5.86 -4.99 1.32
N ASP A 45 7.18 -5.04 1.50
CA ASP A 45 8.13 -4.10 0.89
C ASP A 45 8.08 -4.11 -0.65
N SER A 46 8.08 -5.30 -1.26
CA SER A 46 7.91 -5.46 -2.71
C SER A 46 6.54 -5.00 -3.17
N VAL A 47 5.50 -5.29 -2.40
CA VAL A 47 4.12 -4.89 -2.70
C VAL A 47 4.00 -3.36 -2.68
N LEU A 48 4.41 -2.70 -1.60
CA LEU A 48 4.43 -1.25 -1.44
C LEU A 48 5.28 -0.56 -2.50
N THR A 49 6.45 -1.11 -2.82
CA THR A 49 7.29 -0.59 -3.90
C THR A 49 6.54 -0.58 -5.22
N LYS A 50 5.89 -1.69 -5.59
CA LYS A 50 5.09 -1.78 -6.83
C LYS A 50 3.90 -0.83 -6.82
N ILE A 51 3.18 -0.73 -5.70
CA ILE A 51 2.06 0.19 -5.52
C ILE A 51 2.54 1.63 -5.72
N CYS A 52 3.60 2.03 -5.03
CA CYS A 52 4.19 3.36 -5.14
C CYS A 52 4.67 3.66 -6.55
N LEU A 53 5.35 2.72 -7.22
CA LEU A 53 5.77 2.88 -8.61
C LEU A 53 4.58 3.05 -9.57
N ALA A 54 3.52 2.26 -9.40
CA ALA A 54 2.33 2.32 -10.26
C ALA A 54 1.56 3.64 -10.09
N LEU A 55 1.51 4.17 -8.87
CA LEU A 55 0.78 5.38 -8.52
C LEU A 55 1.66 6.65 -8.54
N ASN A 56 2.95 6.49 -8.85
CA ASN A 56 3.98 7.53 -8.77
C ASN A 56 4.00 8.23 -7.39
N LEU A 57 4.05 7.40 -6.34
CA LEU A 57 4.13 7.77 -4.94
C LEU A 57 5.46 7.30 -4.34
N ASN A 58 5.72 7.74 -3.13
CA ASN A 58 6.85 7.35 -2.31
C ASN A 58 6.34 6.75 -0.99
N TYR A 59 7.17 5.95 -0.33
CA TYR A 59 6.88 5.49 1.02
C TYR A 59 8.13 5.52 1.88
N VAL A 60 7.93 5.65 3.19
CA VAL A 60 8.99 5.58 4.19
C VAL A 60 8.66 4.46 5.17
N GLU A 61 9.60 3.55 5.35
CA GLU A 61 9.52 2.48 6.34
C GLU A 61 10.25 2.90 7.63
N ASN A 62 9.58 2.75 8.77
CA ASN A 62 10.14 3.02 10.10
C ASN A 62 9.63 1.97 11.09
N ASN A 63 10.49 1.04 11.52
CA ASN A 63 10.17 0.06 12.57
C ASN A 63 8.82 -0.65 12.33
N ASN A 64 8.63 -1.22 11.14
CA ASN A 64 7.40 -1.92 10.76
C ASN A 64 6.16 -1.00 10.62
N ILE A 65 6.39 0.30 10.42
CA ILE A 65 5.38 1.31 10.06
C ILE A 65 5.74 1.88 8.69
N TYR A 66 4.84 1.76 7.73
CA TYR A 66 4.99 2.25 6.37
C TYR A 66 4.14 3.50 6.17
N SER A 67 4.77 4.63 5.87
CA SER A 67 4.07 5.90 5.62
C SER A 67 4.13 6.24 4.14
N ILE A 68 2.99 6.30 3.46
CA ILE A 68 2.90 6.61 2.02
C ILE A 68 2.76 8.12 1.83
N THR A 69 3.61 8.69 1.00
CA THR A 69 3.69 10.13 0.67
C THR A 69 3.73 10.33 -0.84
N LYS A 70 3.29 11.49 -1.34
CA LYS A 70 3.46 11.85 -2.75
C LYS A 70 4.81 12.52 -2.97
#